data_AF-A0A960TEX6-F1
#
_entry.id   AF-A0A960TEX6-F1
#
_cell.length_a   1.000
_cell.length_b   1.000
_cell.length_c   1.000
_cell.angle_alpha   90.00
_cell.angle_beta   90.00
_cell.angle_gamma   90.00
#
_symmetry.space_group_name_H-M   'P 1'
#
loop_
_entity.id
_entity.type
_entity.pdbx_description
1 polymer ?
#
loop_
_entity_poly.entity_id
_entity_poly.type
_entity_poly.pdbx_seq_one_letter_code
_entity_poly.pdbx_strand_id
1 'polypeptide(L)'
;MEEPLIPKTRLELYKDLSVFLEVYHKTKILELREDTIRMYILFSKSKNKTPKEKLINYKLLRIDERLFPESKGELTVRDAIVCEFLIDELKKYFAKSISEKSSE
;
A
#
# COMPACT_ATOMS: atom_id res chain seq x y z
N MET A 1 -0.53 -4.81 -31.18
CA MET A 1 -1.31 -5.65 -30.24
C MET A 1 -0.92 -5.16 -28.86
N GLU A 2 -1.84 -4.51 -28.15
CA GLU A 2 -1.60 -4.16 -26.74
C GLU A 2 -1.69 -5.46 -25.94
N GLU A 3 -0.66 -5.76 -25.14
CA GLU A 3 -0.68 -6.90 -24.24
C GLU A 3 -1.86 -6.74 -23.26
N PRO A 4 -2.62 -7.81 -22.96
CA PRO A 4 -3.69 -7.72 -21.99
C PRO A 4 -3.10 -7.33 -20.63
N LEU A 5 -3.64 -6.29 -20.01
CA LEU A 5 -3.28 -5.89 -18.65
C LEU A 5 -3.72 -6.99 -17.68
N ILE A 6 -2.77 -7.82 -17.24
CA ILE A 6 -3.02 -8.84 -16.22
C ILE A 6 -2.88 -8.15 -14.86
N PRO A 7 -3.96 -7.98 -14.08
CA PRO A 7 -3.89 -7.33 -12.78
C PRO A 7 -3.10 -8.20 -11.79
N LYS A 8 -2.41 -7.55 -10.86
CA LYS A 8 -1.70 -8.26 -9.78
C LYS A 8 -2.65 -9.08 -8.92
N THR A 9 -2.18 -10.26 -8.54
CA THR A 9 -2.82 -11.11 -7.54
C THR A 9 -2.80 -10.45 -6.16
N ARG A 10 -3.69 -10.88 -5.27
CA ARG A 10 -3.72 -10.44 -3.87
C ARG A 10 -2.38 -10.63 -3.17
N LEU A 11 -1.69 -11.75 -3.41
CA LEU A 11 -0.39 -12.04 -2.81
C LEU A 11 0.71 -11.09 -3.31
N GLU A 12 0.70 -10.73 -4.60
CA GLU A 12 1.63 -9.74 -5.16
C GLU A 12 1.38 -8.35 -4.56
N LEU A 13 0.12 -7.97 -4.42
CA LEU A 13 -0.27 -6.72 -3.75
C LEU A 13 0.18 -6.70 -2.28
N TYR A 14 0.10 -7.83 -1.57
CA TYR A 14 0.61 -7.92 -0.19
C TYR A 14 2.12 -7.68 -0.14
N LYS A 15 2.88 -8.32 -1.03
CA LYS A 15 4.34 -8.14 -1.10
C LYS A 15 4.71 -6.69 -1.43
N ASP A 16 4.02 -6.10 -2.39
CA ASP A 16 4.29 -4.72 -2.78
C ASP A 16 3.95 -3.70 -1.69
N LEU A 17 2.82 -3.93 -1.00
CA LEU A 17 2.41 -3.08 0.11
C LEU A 17 3.31 -3.27 1.33
N SER A 18 3.77 -4.49 1.61
CA SER A 18 4.66 -4.76 2.76
C SER A 18 5.96 -3.98 2.64
N VAL A 19 6.56 -3.91 1.45
CA VAL A 19 7.78 -3.12 1.21
C VAL A 19 7.57 -1.65 1.59
N PHE A 20 6.44 -1.06 1.19
CA PHE A 20 6.11 0.31 1.58
C PHE A 20 5.92 0.43 3.10
N LEU A 21 5.15 -0.48 3.71
CA LEU A 21 4.83 -0.43 5.15
C LEU A 21 6.08 -0.59 6.02
N GLU A 22 7.01 -1.47 5.64
CA GLU A 22 8.30 -1.66 6.31
C GLU A 22 9.11 -0.36 6.34
N VAL A 23 9.23 0.31 5.19
CA VAL A 23 9.91 1.60 5.07
C VAL A 23 9.17 2.67 5.87
N TYR A 24 7.86 2.76 5.70
CA TYR A 24 7.03 3.79 6.34
C TYR A 24 7.06 3.68 7.86
N HIS A 25 7.01 2.47 8.41
CA HIS A 25 7.02 2.21 9.84
C HIS A 25 8.42 2.00 10.43
N LYS A 26 9.47 1.93 9.59
CA LYS A 26 10.84 1.57 10.01
C LYS A 26 10.87 0.25 10.77
N THR A 27 10.24 -0.76 10.20
CA THR A 27 10.04 -2.08 10.80
C THR A 27 10.21 -3.17 9.75
N LYS A 28 10.18 -4.45 10.18
CA LYS A 28 10.23 -5.61 9.29
C LYS A 28 8.97 -6.45 9.48
N ILE A 29 8.33 -6.83 8.38
CA ILE A 29 7.16 -7.71 8.37
C ILE A 29 7.66 -9.13 8.16
N LEU A 30 7.57 -9.94 9.22
CA LEU A 30 8.08 -11.33 9.20
C LEU A 30 7.14 -12.30 8.46
N GLU A 31 5.84 -11.99 8.45
CA GLU A 31 4.82 -12.87 7.87
C GLU A 31 3.83 -12.08 7.01
N LEU A 32 3.76 -12.45 5.73
CA LEU A 32 2.83 -11.91 4.74
C LEU A 32 1.45 -12.56 4.88
N ARG A 33 0.73 -12.20 5.95
CA ARG A 33 -0.67 -12.59 6.19
C ARG A 33 -1.58 -11.38 6.14
N GLU A 34 -2.84 -11.61 5.77
CA GLU A 34 -3.89 -10.59 5.72
C GLU A 34 -3.94 -9.75 6.99
N ASP A 35 -4.12 -10.39 8.15
CA ASP A 35 -4.21 -9.71 9.44
C ASP A 35 -2.97 -8.88 9.76
N THR A 36 -1.78 -9.39 9.41
CA THR A 36 -0.51 -8.67 9.60
C THR A 36 -0.50 -7.39 8.78
N ILE A 37 -0.80 -7.46 7.48
CA ILE A 37 -0.81 -6.30 6.59
C ILE A 37 -1.86 -5.29 7.05
N ARG A 38 -3.06 -5.78 7.38
CA ARG A 38 -4.17 -4.95 7.86
C ARG A 38 -3.84 -4.23 9.17
N MET A 39 -3.19 -4.91 10.11
CA MET A 39 -2.69 -4.30 11.34
C MET A 39 -1.75 -3.11 11.06
N TYR A 40 -0.78 -3.27 10.15
CA TYR A 40 0.15 -2.18 9.81
C TYR A 40 -0.55 -1.01 9.10
N ILE A 41 -1.54 -1.28 8.24
CA ILE A 41 -2.38 -0.23 7.68
C ILE A 41 -3.10 0.54 8.79
N LEU A 42 -3.75 -0.14 9.74
CA LEU A 42 -4.46 0.54 10.81
C LEU A 42 -3.52 1.28 11.76
N PHE A 43 -2.32 0.76 11.99
CA PHE A 43 -1.28 1.40 12.79
C PHE A 43 -0.81 2.73 12.21
N SER A 44 -0.92 2.93 10.89
CA SER A 44 -0.58 4.19 10.21
C SER A 44 -1.35 5.40 10.75
N LYS A 45 -2.56 5.18 11.29
CA LYS A 45 -3.38 6.23 11.95
C LYS A 45 -2.64 6.93 13.10
N SER A 46 -1.70 6.26 13.76
CA SER A 46 -0.88 6.87 14.83
C SER A 46 0.02 8.00 14.33
N LYS A 47 0.35 8.03 13.03
CA LYS A 47 1.21 9.04 12.40
C LYS A 47 0.44 10.21 11.79
N ASN A 48 -0.87 10.33 12.00
CA ASN A 48 -1.77 11.24 11.27
C ASN A 48 -1.64 12.75 11.57
N LYS A 49 -0.42 13.31 11.55
CA LYS A 49 -0.14 14.68 12.02
C LYS A 49 0.00 15.68 10.87
N THR A 50 0.85 15.38 9.89
CA THR A 50 1.13 16.25 8.75
C THR A 50 0.16 16.02 7.58
N PRO A 51 -0.02 16.99 6.66
CA PRO A 51 -0.79 16.79 5.43
C PRO A 51 -0.31 15.57 4.62
N LYS A 52 1.00 15.34 4.56
CA LYS A 52 1.60 14.18 3.90
C LYS A 52 1.16 12.87 4.56
N GLU A 53 1.23 12.78 5.88
CA GLU A 53 0.80 11.59 6.62
C GLU A 53 -0.71 11.35 6.53
N LYS A 54 -1.52 12.42 6.53
CA LYS A 54 -2.97 12.33 6.30
C LYS A 54 -3.29 11.74 4.93
N LEU A 55 -2.55 12.16 3.89
CA LEU A 55 -2.71 11.63 2.54
C LEU A 55 -2.28 10.16 2.42
N ILE A 56 -1.16 9.80 3.06
CA ILE A 56 -0.71 8.39 3.16
C ILE A 56 -1.79 7.55 3.84
N ASN A 57 -2.31 8.00 4.98
CA ASN A 57 -3.36 7.31 5.71
C ASN A 57 -4.63 7.15 4.88
N TYR A 58 -5.04 8.19 4.15
CA TYR A 58 -6.17 8.09 3.24
C TYR A 58 -5.96 7.01 2.17
N LYS A 59 -4.79 6.99 1.51
CA LYS A 59 -4.47 5.98 0.48
C LYS A 59 -4.43 4.57 1.08
N LEU A 60 -3.85 4.39 2.26
CA LEU A 60 -3.82 3.11 2.97
C LEU A 60 -5.22 2.61 3.35
N LEU A 61 -6.11 3.48 3.84
CA LEU A 61 -7.49 3.11 4.13
C LEU A 61 -8.27 2.73 2.86
N ARG A 62 -8.02 3.40 1.74
CA ARG A 62 -8.62 3.02 0.44
C ARG A 62 -8.12 1.67 -0.06
N ILE A 63 -6.87 1.31 0.24
CA ILE A 63 -6.34 -0.04 -0.02
C ILE A 63 -7.04 -1.05 0.90
N ASP A 64 -7.21 -0.75 2.19
CA ASP A 64 -7.88 -1.65 3.15
C ASP A 64 -9.29 -2.04 2.67
N GLU A 65 -10.10 -1.04 2.32
CA GLU A 65 -11.48 -1.21 1.83
C GLU A 65 -11.60 -2.16 0.62
N ARG A 66 -10.59 -2.16 -0.26
CA ARG A 66 -10.61 -2.86 -1.57
C ARG A 66 -9.91 -4.21 -1.52
N LEU A 67 -8.82 -4.28 -0.75
CA LEU A 67 -7.99 -5.46 -0.67
C LEU A 67 -8.53 -6.46 0.34
N PHE A 68 -9.21 -5.97 1.39
CA PHE A 68 -9.81 -6.74 2.48
C PHE A 68 -11.30 -6.38 2.66
N PRO A 69 -12.14 -6.55 1.61
CA PRO A 69 -13.55 -6.24 1.72
C PRO A 69 -14.20 -7.08 2.83
N GLU A 70 -15.06 -6.46 3.64
CA GLU A 70 -15.76 -7.16 4.74
C GLU A 70 -16.71 -8.25 4.22
N SER A 71 -17.25 -8.06 3.01
CA SER A 71 -17.84 -9.15 2.25
C SER A 71 -16.70 -10.06 1.77
N LYS A 72 -16.66 -11.30 2.28
CA LYS A 72 -15.66 -12.33 1.92
C LYS A 72 -15.75 -12.76 0.44
N GLY A 73 -15.49 -11.83 -0.47
CA GLY A 73 -15.45 -12.02 -1.91
C GLY A 73 -14.03 -12.11 -2.43
N GLU A 74 -13.91 -12.66 -3.63
CA GLU A 74 -12.67 -12.62 -4.40
C GLU A 74 -12.28 -11.16 -4.71
N LEU A 75 -10.97 -10.90 -4.77
CA LEU A 75 -10.46 -9.60 -5.19
C LEU A 75 -10.87 -9.37 -6.65
N THR A 76 -11.67 -8.35 -6.90
CA THR A 76 -12.08 -8.05 -8.28
C THR A 76 -10.92 -7.48 -9.08
N VAL A 77 -10.93 -7.66 -10.40
CA VAL A 77 -9.93 -7.06 -11.31
C VAL A 77 -9.84 -5.55 -11.12
N ARG A 78 -10.98 -4.89 -10.95
CA ARG A 78 -11.04 -3.44 -10.72
C ARG A 78 -10.33 -3.06 -9.41
N ASP A 79 -10.60 -3.79 -8.34
CA ASP A 79 -9.98 -3.51 -7.04
C ASP A 79 -8.48 -3.77 -7.08
N ALA A 80 -8.04 -4.84 -7.75
CA ALA A 80 -6.62 -5.13 -7.96
C ALA A 80 -5.89 -3.97 -8.66
N ILE A 81 -6.45 -3.45 -9.76
CA ILE A 81 -5.90 -2.30 -10.50
C ILE A 81 -5.83 -1.05 -9.61
N VAL A 82 -6.88 -0.78 -8.82
CA VAL A 82 -6.89 0.39 -7.94
C VAL A 82 -5.85 0.24 -6.81
N CYS A 83 -5.76 -0.94 -6.20
CA CYS A 83 -4.76 -1.23 -5.18
C CYS A 83 -3.34 -1.06 -5.74
N GLU A 84 -3.07 -1.59 -6.93
CA GLU A 84 -1.78 -1.45 -7.61
C GLU A 84 -1.41 0.03 -7.81
N PHE A 85 -2.32 0.82 -8.38
CA PHE A 85 -2.12 2.26 -8.56
C PHE A 85 -1.82 2.98 -7.24
N LEU A 86 -2.59 2.69 -6.18
CA LEU A 86 -2.41 3.32 -4.88
C LEU A 86 -1.08 2.94 -4.22
N ILE A 87 -0.64 1.69 -4.35
CA ILE A 87 0.64 1.22 -3.80
C ILE A 87 1.80 1.90 -4.54
N ASP A 88 1.74 2.02 -5.86
CA ASP A 88 2.78 2.71 -6.64
C ASP A 88 2.87 4.19 -6.30
N GLU A 89 1.73 4.84 -6.12
CA GLU A 89 1.65 6.21 -5.63
C GLU A 89 2.31 6.36 -4.24
N LEU A 90 2.06 5.42 -3.32
CA LEU A 90 2.67 5.41 -1.99
C LEU A 90 4.20 5.25 -2.07
N LYS A 91 4.70 4.33 -2.92
CA LYS A 91 6.13 4.12 -3.14
C LYS A 91 6.82 5.38 -3.69
N LYS A 92 6.19 6.12 -4.61
CA LYS A 92 6.73 7.36 -5.19
C LYS A 92 6.96 8.47 -4.14
N TYR A 93 6.15 8.56 -3.09
CA TYR A 93 6.36 9.55 -2.01
C TYR A 93 7.66 9.34 -1.23
N PHE A 94 8.16 8.11 -1.18
CA PHE A 94 9.42 7.78 -0.50
C PHE A 94 10.62 7.89 -1.44
N ALA A 95 10.49 7.45 -2.70
CA ALA A 95 11.53 7.62 -3.70
C ALA A 95 11.93 9.09 -3.90
N LYS A 96 10.94 10.00 -4.01
CA LYS A 96 11.21 11.45 -4.10
C LYS A 96 11.88 12.02 -2.85
N SER A 97 11.48 11.57 -1.66
CA SER A 97 12.08 12.05 -0.41
C SER A 97 13.53 11.60 -0.19
N ILE A 98 13.98 10.55 -0.90
CA ILE A 98 15.37 10.09 -0.89
C ILE A 98 16.20 10.89 -1.91
N SER A 99 15.64 11.20 -3.09
CA SER A 99 16.37 11.99 -4.10
C SER A 99 16.57 13.44 -3.66
N GLU A 100 15.58 14.05 -2.99
CA GLU A 100 15.67 15.44 -2.49
C GLU A 100 16.72 15.61 -1.38
N LYS A 101 16.98 14.57 -0.57
CA LYS A 101 18.01 14.58 0.48
C LYS A 101 19.43 14.35 -0.02
N SER A 102 19.59 13.92 -1.27
CA SER A 102 20.90 13.63 -1.87
C SER A 102 21.45 14.83 -2.66
N SER A 103 20.76 15.97 -2.60
CA SER A 103 21.10 17.21 -3.31
C SER A 103 21.35 18.40 -2.37
N GLU A 104 21.42 18.14 -1.05
CA GLU A 104 21.90 19.07 -0.02
C GLU A 104 23.27 18.62 0.48
#